data_AF-A0A6H1ZJ55-F1
#
_entry.id   AF-A0A6H1ZJ55-F1
#
_cell.length_a   1.000
_cell.length_b   1.000
_cell.length_c   1.000
_cell.angle_alpha   90.00
_cell.angle_beta   90.00
_cell.angle_gamma   90.00
#
_symmetry.space_group_name_H-M   'P 1'
#
loop_
_entity.id
_entity.type
_entity.pdbx_description
1 polymer ?
#
loop_
_entity_poly.entity_id
_entity_poly.type
_entity_poly.pdbx_seq_one_letter_code
_entity_poly.pdbx_strand_id
1 'polypeptide(L)' 'MTKILPCTCDHDFQDRTYGFKRRVHNETVGVPPKYRCTVCSDEKSDAPKSAPKA' A
#
# COMPACT_ATOMS: atom_id res chain seq x y z
N MET A 1 -2.32 -3.75 11.33
CA MET A 1 -3.50 -3.21 10.59
C MET A 1 -3.30 -3.35 9.08
N THR A 2 -4.35 -3.42 8.25
CA THR A 2 -4.21 -3.46 6.77
C THR A 2 -4.70 -2.16 6.12
N LYS A 3 -3.96 -1.65 5.13
CA LYS A 3 -4.34 -0.48 4.33
C LYS A 3 -4.26 -0.79 2.84
N ILE A 4 -5.12 -0.15 2.06
CA ILE A 4 -5.04 -0.19 0.59
C ILE A 4 -4.15 0.95 0.12
N LEU A 5 -3.01 0.63 -0.50
CA LEU A 5 -2.07 1.62 -1.03
C LEU A 5 -1.78 1.34 -2.51
N PRO A 6 -1.44 2.38 -3.28
CA PRO A 6 -1.03 2.19 -4.67
C PRO A 6 0.28 1.41 -4.74
N CYS A 7 0.37 0.44 -5.64
CA CYS A 7 1.56 -0.39 -5.86
C CYS A 7 1.79 -0.59 -7.36
N THR A 8 3.00 -0.93 -7.77
CA THR A 8 3.38 -1.13 -9.17
C THR A 8 3.19 -2.56 -9.66
N CYS A 9 3.00 -3.53 -8.75
CA CYS A 9 2.77 -4.93 -9.12
C CYS A 9 1.36 -5.15 -9.69
N ASP A 10 1.23 -6.15 -10.57
CA ASP A 10 -0.03 -6.55 -11.19
C ASP A 10 -0.71 -7.68 -10.40
N HIS A 11 -2.02 -7.58 -10.18
CA HIS A 11 -2.79 -8.60 -9.48
C HIS A 11 -4.29 -8.50 -9.79
N ASP A 12 -4.75 -9.29 -10.77
CA ASP A 12 -6.12 -9.26 -11.33
C ASP A 12 -7.22 -9.17 -10.25
N PHE A 13 -7.18 -10.07 -9.25
CA PHE A 13 -8.19 -10.10 -8.21
C PHE A 13 -8.25 -8.80 -7.39
N GLN A 14 -7.09 -8.21 -7.09
CA GLN A 14 -7.04 -6.98 -6.29
C GLN A 14 -7.34 -5.75 -7.15
N ASP A 15 -6.98 -5.78 -8.43
CA ASP A 15 -7.36 -4.74 -9.39
C ASP A 15 -8.88 -4.66 -9.58
N ARG A 16 -9.55 -5.81 -9.65
CA ARG A 16 -11.01 -5.89 -9.74
C ARG A 16 -11.72 -5.51 -8.43
N THR A 17 -11.10 -5.80 -7.29
CA THR A 17 -11.71 -5.56 -5.97
C THR A 17 -11.49 -4.14 -5.45
N TYR A 18 -10.27 -3.62 -5.55
CA TYR A 18 -9.86 -2.34 -4.95
C TYR A 18 -9.59 -1.24 -5.98
N GLY A 19 -9.48 -1.59 -7.26
CA GLY A 19 -9.14 -0.71 -8.38
C GLY A 19 -7.72 -0.93 -8.90
N PHE A 20 -7.47 -0.43 -10.12
CA PHE A 20 -6.19 -0.61 -10.81
C PHE A 20 -5.00 -0.14 -9.96
N LYS A 21 -3.99 -1.00 -9.84
CA LYS A 21 -2.74 -0.77 -9.08
C LYS A 21 -2.95 -0.44 -7.60
N ARG A 22 -4.07 -0.88 -7.01
CA ARG A 22 -4.32 -0.78 -5.56
C ARG A 22 -4.13 -2.14 -4.91
N ARG A 23 -3.28 -2.19 -3.88
CA ARG A 23 -2.93 -3.43 -3.20
C ARG A 23 -3.15 -3.34 -1.72
N VAL A 24 -3.52 -4.47 -1.13
CA VAL A 24 -3.56 -4.66 0.30
C VAL A 24 -2.13 -4.67 0.81
N HIS A 25 -1.82 -3.73 1.70
CA HIS A 25 -0.57 -3.70 2.43
C HIS A 25 -0.85 -4.00 3.91
N ASN A 26 -0.03 -4.87 4.49
CA ASN A 26 -0.08 -5.18 5.90
C ASN A 26 0.96 -4.37 6.65
N GLU A 27 0.58 -3.85 7.81
CA GLU A 27 1.48 -3.14 8.71
C GLU A 27 2.56 -4.09 9.24
N THR A 28 3.81 -3.66 9.17
CA THR A 28 4.96 -4.38 9.70
C THR A 28 5.23 -3.97 11.14
N VAL A 29 5.81 -4.90 11.89
CA VAL A 29 6.30 -4.64 13.25
C VAL A 29 7.58 -3.81 13.17
N GLY A 30 7.47 -2.51 13.42
CA GLY A 30 8.58 -1.55 13.41
C GLY A 30 8.13 -0.15 13.84
N VAL A 31 9.08 0.69 14.28
CA VAL A 31 8.84 2.10 14.63
C VAL A 31 9.74 2.98 13.75
N PRO A 32 9.19 3.78 12.80
CA PRO A 32 7.77 3.89 12.46
C PRO A 32 7.22 2.66 11.71
N PRO A 33 5.92 2.36 11.82
CA PRO A 33 5.31 1.24 11.10
C PRO A 33 5.41 1.47 9.59
N LYS A 34 5.79 0.42 8.86
CA LYS A 34 5.73 0.40 7.39
C LYS A 34 4.56 -0.47 6.95
N TYR A 35 4.10 -0.26 5.74
CA TYR A 35 3.04 -1.03 5.09
C TYR A 35 3.66 -1.85 3.97
N ARG A 36 3.62 -3.17 4.10
CA ARG A 36 4.18 -4.13 3.15
C ARG A 36 3.09 -4.72 2.27
N CYS A 37 3.25 -4.60 0.95
CA CYS A 37 2.34 -5.17 -0.03
C CYS A 37 2.26 -6.69 0.12
N THR A 38 1.04 -7.22 0.18
CA THR A 38 0.78 -8.66 0.32
C THR A 38 1.09 -9.46 -0.95
N VAL A 39 1.25 -8.79 -2.09
CA VAL A 39 1.50 -9.44 -3.39
C VAL A 39 2.99 -9.47 -3.71
N CYS A 40 3.62 -8.30 -3.83
CA CYS A 40 5.02 -8.18 -4.25
C CYS A 40 5.99 -7.90 -3.09
N SER A 41 5.51 -7.82 -1.85
CA SER A 41 6.33 -7.47 -0.69
C SER A 41 6.94 -6.06 -0.68
N ASP A 42 6.52 -5.16 -1.57
CA ASP A 42 6.97 -3.76 -1.57
C ASP A 42 6.59 -3.05 -0.27
N GLU A 43 7.56 -2.37 0.36
CA GLU A 43 7.38 -1.70 1.64
C GLU A 43 7.27 -0.19 1.48
N LYS A 44 6.21 0.39 2.06
CA LYS A 44 5.94 1.83 2.02
C LYS A 44 5.74 2.39 3.42
N SER A 45 6.41 3.48 3.73
CA SER A 45 6.15 4.23 4.96
C SER A 45 4.80 4.93 4.87
N ASP A 46 4.02 4.91 5.95
CA ASP A 46 2.82 5.75 6.14
C ASP A 46 3.23 7.20 6.40
N ALA A 47 4.14 7.74 5.59
CA ALA A 47 4.30 9.17 5.58
C ALA A 47 3.00 9.72 4.99
N PRO A 48 2.21 10.53 5.71
CA PRO A 48 1.20 11.32 5.05
C PRO A 48 1.97 12.11 4.00
N LYS A 49 1.81 11.75 2.72
CA LYS A 49 2.08 12.73 1.68
C LYS A 49 1.06 13.81 1.94
N SER A 50 1.48 14.83 2.68
CA SER A 50 0.95 16.17 2.62
C SER A 50 0.47 16.35 1.19
N ALA A 51 -0.84 16.46 1.01
CA ALA A 51 -1.38 16.96 -0.24
C ALA A 51 -0.55 18.23 -0.55
N PRO A 52 -0.04 18.41 -1.79
CA PRO A 52 0.58 19.67 -2.14
C PRO A 52 -0.47 20.75 -1.88
N LYS A 53 -0.20 21.60 -0.88
CA LYS A 53 -0.98 22.77 -0.54
C LYS A 53 -0.86 23.71 -1.74
N ALA A 54 -1.90 23.80 -2.54
CA ALA A 54 -2.06 24.84 -3.56
C ALA A 54 -2.93 25.97 -2.97
#